data_AF-A0A815V4E7-F1
#
_entry.id   AF-A0A815V4E7-F1
#
_cell.length_a   1.000
_cell.length_b   1.000
_cell.length_c   1.000
_cell.angle_alpha   90.00
_cell.angle_beta   90.00
_cell.angle_gamma   90.00
#
_symmetry.space_group_name_H-M   'P 1'
#
loop_
_entity.id
_entity.type
_entity.pdbx_description
1 polymer ?
#
loop_
_entity_poly.entity_id
_entity_poly.type
_entity_poly.pdbx_seq_one_letter_code
_entity_poly.pdbx_strand_id
1 'polypeptide(L)' 'RIDQKELADAISAIYDYTGVADRKGDRDPKKRAKEIIKKLDISGDKKLSKEEFIKGCQNDPIIRDLLVPRR' A
#
# COMPACT_ATOMS: atom_id res chain seq x y z
N ARG A 1 9.30 -2.81 -10.45
CA ARG A 1 9.14 -3.38 -9.08
C ARG A 1 8.96 -2.19 -8.16
N ILE A 2 8.05 -2.26 -7.22
CA ILE A 2 7.69 -1.17 -6.31
C ILE A 2 8.39 -1.44 -4.98
N ASP A 3 9.21 -0.52 -4.51
CA ASP A 3 9.79 -0.60 -3.17
C ASP A 3 8.92 0.07 -2.09
N GLN A 4 9.33 -0.06 -0.83
CA GLN A 4 8.58 0.51 0.30
C GLN A 4 8.40 2.03 0.20
N LYS A 5 9.38 2.74 -0.34
CA LYS A 5 9.34 4.19 -0.47
C LYS A 5 8.35 4.57 -1.57
N GLU A 6 8.45 3.96 -2.74
CA GLU A 6 7.55 4.20 -3.86
C GLU A 6 6.10 3.91 -3.50
N LEU A 7 5.85 2.82 -2.75
CA LEU A 7 4.51 2.49 -2.27
C LEU A 7 3.99 3.51 -1.24
N ALA A 8 4.85 3.99 -0.33
CA ALA A 8 4.48 5.02 0.62
C ALA A 8 4.17 6.37 -0.06
N ASP A 9 4.93 6.73 -1.10
CA ASP A 9 4.71 7.94 -1.89
C ASP A 9 3.38 7.85 -2.66
N ALA A 10 3.06 6.68 -3.24
CA ALA A 10 1.76 6.44 -3.87
C ALA A 10 0.58 6.54 -2.89
N ILE A 11 0.72 5.95 -1.69
CA ILE A 11 -0.29 6.06 -0.62
C ILE A 11 -0.47 7.51 -0.18
N SER A 12 0.63 8.26 -0.04
CA SER A 12 0.57 9.69 0.29
C SER A 12 -0.20 10.47 -0.76
N ALA A 13 0.06 10.23 -2.06
CA ALA A 13 -0.66 10.89 -3.14
C ALA A 13 -2.17 10.56 -3.13
N ILE A 14 -2.55 9.34 -2.77
CA ILE A 14 -3.95 8.95 -2.60
C ILE A 14 -4.58 9.70 -1.42
N TYR A 15 -3.88 9.83 -0.29
CA TYR A 15 -4.36 10.62 0.84
C TYR A 15 -4.55 12.09 0.50
N ASP A 16 -3.63 12.67 -0.29
CA ASP A 16 -3.77 14.04 -0.81
C ASP A 16 -4.98 14.18 -1.72
N TYR A 17 -5.19 13.24 -2.64
CA TYR A 17 -6.36 13.22 -3.53
C TYR A 17 -7.69 13.10 -2.77
N THR A 18 -7.68 12.50 -1.59
CA THR A 18 -8.91 12.11 -0.86
C THR A 18 -9.22 13.02 0.32
N GLY A 19 -8.36 14.00 0.57
CA GLY A 19 -8.51 14.93 1.69
C GLY A 19 -8.22 14.30 3.04
N VAL A 20 -7.53 13.15 3.10
CA VAL A 20 -7.10 12.54 4.35
C VAL A 20 -5.88 13.30 4.88
N ALA A 21 -6.14 14.29 5.74
CA ALA A 21 -5.10 15.12 6.35
C ALA A 21 -4.36 14.41 7.50
N ASP A 22 -5.01 13.45 8.18
CA ASP A 22 -4.40 12.72 9.29
C ASP A 22 -3.57 11.53 8.77
N ARG A 23 -2.26 11.65 8.93
CA ARG A 23 -1.25 10.66 8.49
C ARG A 23 -0.52 10.00 9.65
N LYS A 24 -1.17 9.89 10.81
CA LYS A 24 -0.59 9.29 12.02
C LYS A 24 -1.12 7.88 12.28
N GLY A 25 -0.41 7.14 13.13
CA GLY A 25 -0.84 5.82 13.59
C GLY A 25 -1.05 4.85 12.44
N ASP A 26 -2.28 4.34 12.32
CA ASP A 26 -2.68 3.42 11.26
C ASP A 26 -2.82 4.10 9.91
N ARG A 27 -2.81 5.44 9.81
CA ARG A 27 -2.84 6.17 8.53
C ARG A 27 -1.46 6.65 8.10
N ASP A 28 -0.39 6.23 8.77
CA ASP A 28 0.97 6.55 8.34
C ASP A 28 1.31 5.80 7.02
N PRO A 29 1.65 6.52 5.93
CA PRO A 29 1.94 5.90 4.63
C PRO A 29 3.10 4.90 4.66
N LYS A 30 4.13 5.14 5.50
CA LYS A 30 5.30 4.26 5.59
C LYS A 30 4.97 2.98 6.34
N LYS A 31 4.20 3.06 7.43
CA LYS A 31 3.69 1.89 8.14
C LYS A 31 2.78 1.08 7.24
N ARG A 32 1.86 1.73 6.52
CA ARG A 32 0.97 1.09 5.56
C ARG A 32 1.74 0.37 4.46
N ALA A 33 2.69 1.04 3.81
CA ALA A 33 3.53 0.44 2.78
C ALA A 33 4.29 -0.80 3.30
N LYS A 34 4.82 -0.73 4.52
CA LYS A 34 5.52 -1.84 5.15
C LYS A 34 4.62 -3.06 5.37
N GLU A 35 3.41 -2.85 5.89
CA GLU A 35 2.44 -3.92 6.12
C GLU A 35 1.96 -4.55 4.80
N ILE A 36 1.76 -3.74 3.76
CA ILE A 36 1.40 -4.23 2.42
C ILE A 36 2.50 -5.11 1.86
N ILE A 37 3.75 -4.63 1.84
CA ILE A 37 4.89 -5.40 1.32
C ILE A 37 5.02 -6.70 2.09
N LYS A 38 4.95 -6.67 3.42
CA LYS A 38 5.04 -7.89 4.25
C LYS A 38 3.96 -8.93 3.93
N LYS A 39 2.77 -8.50 3.49
CA LYS A 39 1.67 -9.40 3.11
C LYS A 39 1.76 -9.89 1.66
N LEU A 40 2.29 -9.08 0.76
CA LEU A 40 2.26 -9.29 -0.69
C LEU A 40 3.56 -9.84 -1.28
N ASP A 41 4.68 -9.62 -0.61
CA ASP A 41 6.00 -10.05 -1.04
C ASP A 41 6.14 -11.56 -0.84
N ILE A 42 5.70 -12.31 -1.86
CA ILE A 42 5.79 -13.77 -1.89
C ILE A 42 7.22 -14.20 -2.20
N SER A 43 7.93 -13.41 -3.01
CA SER A 43 9.31 -13.68 -3.41
C SER A 43 10.34 -13.44 -2.29
N GLY A 44 10.00 -12.62 -1.29
CA GLY A 44 10.87 -12.25 -0.17
C GLY A 44 11.95 -11.24 -0.54
N ASP A 45 11.82 -10.53 -1.68
CA ASP A 45 12.82 -9.58 -2.17
C ASP A 45 12.66 -8.16 -1.58
N LYS A 46 11.70 -8.00 -0.66
CA LYS A 46 11.29 -6.75 0.00
C LYS A 46 10.76 -5.70 -0.97
N LYS A 47 10.37 -6.11 -2.17
CA LYS A 47 9.75 -5.29 -3.20
C LYS A 47 8.50 -6.00 -3.69
N LEU A 48 7.69 -5.28 -4.45
CA LEU A 48 6.52 -5.85 -5.11
C LEU A 48 6.74 -5.82 -6.61
N SER A 49 6.75 -6.99 -7.21
CA SER A 49 6.54 -7.12 -8.65
C SER A 49 5.12 -6.71 -9.02
N LYS A 50 4.91 -6.42 -10.31
CA LYS A 50 3.58 -6.10 -10.84
C LYS A 50 2.61 -7.27 -10.59
N GLU A 51 3.08 -8.50 -10.71
CA GLU A 51 2.27 -9.70 -10.49
C GLU A 51 1.91 -9.89 -9.01
N GLU A 52 2.84 -9.71 -8.08
CA GLU A 52 2.57 -9.77 -6.63
C GLU A 52 1.56 -8.71 -6.21
N PHE A 53 1.74 -7.48 -6.72
CA PHE A 53 0.83 -6.39 -6.45
C PHE A 53 -0.60 -6.69 -6.96
N ILE A 54 -0.73 -7.11 -8.23
CA ILE A 54 -2.03 -7.45 -8.82
C ILE A 54 -2.68 -8.63 -8.08
N LYS A 55 -1.92 -9.72 -7.86
CA LYS A 55 -2.44 -10.92 -7.20
C LYS A 55 -2.97 -10.62 -5.81
N GLY A 56 -2.23 -9.86 -5.01
CA GLY A 56 -2.72 -9.60 -3.67
C GLY A 56 -3.69 -8.43 -3.55
N CYS A 57 -3.79 -7.53 -4.53
CA CYS A 57 -4.98 -6.67 -4.65
C CYS A 57 -6.24 -7.47 -5.00
N GLN A 58 -6.11 -8.55 -5.78
CA GLN A 58 -7.22 -9.43 -6.13
C GLN A 58 -7.64 -10.35 -4.98
N ASN A 59 -6.69 -10.78 -4.15
CA ASN A 59 -6.92 -11.77 -3.10
C ASN A 59 -7.13 -11.19 -1.69
N ASP A 60 -6.74 -9.95 -1.42
CA ASP A 60 -6.90 -9.34 -0.10
C ASP A 60 -7.77 -8.06 -0.18
N PRO A 61 -9.04 -8.14 0.28
CA PRO A 61 -9.95 -7.00 0.35
C PRO A 61 -9.40 -5.84 1.18
N ILE A 62 -8.54 -6.13 2.17
CA ILE A 62 -7.90 -5.11 3.01
C ILE A 62 -6.90 -4.31 2.19
N ILE A 63 -6.17 -4.95 1.26
CA ILE A 63 -5.21 -4.28 0.37
C ILE A 63 -5.95 -3.43 -0.65
N ARG A 64 -7.05 -3.96 -1.21
CA ARG A 64 -7.93 -3.19 -2.08
C ARG A 64 -8.50 -1.96 -1.36
N ASP A 65 -9.01 -2.13 -0.15
CA ASP A 65 -9.57 -1.04 0.66
C ASP A 65 -8.51 -0.11 1.25
N LEU A 66 -7.23 -0.49 1.18
CA LEU A 66 -6.09 0.38 1.50
C LEU A 66 -5.76 1.34 0.34
N LEU A 67 -5.89 0.85 -0.89
CA LEU A 67 -5.60 1.59 -2.12
C LEU A 67 -6.80 2.41 -2.58
N VAL A 68 -8.01 2.00 -2.18
CA VAL A 68 -9.24 2.72 -2.45
C VAL A 68 -9.65 3.48 -1.19
N PRO A 69 -9.67 4.82 -1.22
CA PRO A 69 -10.20 5.61 -0.11
C PRO A 69 -11.66 5.25 0.10
N ARG A 70 -12.00 4.69 1.27
CA ARG A 70 -13.40 4.48 1.65
C ARG A 70 -14.06 5.85 1.79
N ARG A 71 -15.05 6.13 0.93
CA ARG A 71 -15.97 7.26 1.08
C ARG A 71 -16.66 7.23 2.43
#